data_AF-A0A161GVS3-F1
#
_entry.id   AF-A0A161GVS3-F1
#
_cell.length_a   1.000
_cell.length_b   1.000
_cell.length_c   1.000
_cell.angle_alpha   90.00
_cell.angle_beta   90.00
_cell.angle_gamma   90.00
#
_symmetry.space_group_name_H-M   'P 1'
#
loop_
_entity.id
_entity.type
_entity.pdbx_description
1 polymer ?
#
loop_
_entity_poly.entity_id
_entity_poly.type
_entity_poly.pdbx_seq_one_letter_code
_entity_poly.pdbx_strand_id
1 'polypeptide(L)'
;MMRHGFRGAAEIAATLDNLGAFAHLARAVPPHLFDLYHGATLGREEVLAFMERENPAALAALRGRFAALRAAGLWHSQRNALSEAERL
;
A
#
# COMPACT_ATOMS: atom_id res chain seq x y z
N MET A 1 -7.19 13.64 6.61
CA MET A 1 -5.79 13.27 6.30
C MET A 1 -5.18 14.20 5.24
N MET A 2 -5.66 14.25 3.99
CA MET A 2 -5.06 15.09 2.92
C MET A 2 -5.03 16.61 3.22
N ARG A 3 -5.90 17.11 4.09
CA ARG A 3 -5.91 18.50 4.56
C ARG A 3 -4.66 18.88 5.39
N HIS A 4 -3.79 17.92 5.72
CA HIS A 4 -2.58 18.12 6.51
C HIS A 4 -1.28 17.84 5.73
N GLY A 5 -1.31 17.88 4.39
CA GLY A 5 -0.13 17.84 3.51
C GLY A 5 0.85 16.70 3.86
N PHE A 6 2.10 17.04 4.16
CA PHE A 6 3.19 16.11 4.53
C PHE A 6 2.79 15.08 5.60
N ARG A 7 2.13 15.51 6.68
CA ARG A 7 1.70 14.62 7.77
C ARG A 7 0.60 13.68 7.31
N GLY A 8 -0.30 14.17 6.45
CA GLY A 8 -1.36 13.34 5.88
C GLY A 8 -0.79 12.18 5.06
N ALA A 9 0.25 12.42 4.27
CA ALA A 9 0.94 11.37 3.51
C ALA A 9 1.70 10.39 4.42
N ALA A 10 2.33 10.86 5.50
CA ALA A 10 3.00 10.00 6.48
C ALA A 10 2.03 9.06 7.21
N GLU A 11 0.84 9.55 7.58
CA GLU A 11 -0.20 8.74 8.23
C GLU A 11 -0.71 7.63 7.31
N ILE A 12 -0.86 7.89 6.00
CA ILE A 12 -1.24 6.86 5.01
C ILE A 12 -0.22 5.71 4.99
N ALA A 13 1.07 6.02 5.01
CA ALA A 13 2.12 5.00 5.03
C ALA A 13 2.15 4.23 6.37
N ALA A 14 2.01 4.94 7.50
CA ALA A 14 2.01 4.34 8.83
C ALA A 14 0.83 3.38 9.05
N THR A 15 -0.36 3.67 8.51
CA THR A 15 -1.50 2.75 8.59
C THR A 15 -1.22 1.43 7.88
N LEU A 16 -0.59 1.44 6.70
CA LEU A 16 -0.21 0.19 6.02
C LEU A 16 0.84 -0.59 6.81
N ASP A 17 1.79 0.10 7.41
CA ASP A 17 2.85 -0.55 8.18
C ASP A 17 2.27 -1.29 9.40
N ASN A 18 1.37 -0.63 10.13
CA ASN A 18 0.63 -1.25 11.23
C ASN A 18 -0.16 -2.48 10.75
N LEU A 19 -0.89 -2.38 9.63
CA LEU A 19 -1.62 -3.51 9.05
C LEU A 19 -0.71 -4.69 8.73
N GLY A 20 0.45 -4.42 8.12
CA GLY A 20 1.42 -5.45 7.79
C GLY A 20 2.09 -6.07 9.02
N ALA A 21 2.33 -5.30 10.08
CA ALA A 21 2.85 -5.82 11.35
C ALA A 21 1.84 -6.79 12.00
N PHE A 22 0.55 -6.44 12.02
CA PHE A 22 -0.50 -7.33 12.49
C PHE A 22 -0.62 -8.61 11.64
N ALA A 23 -0.45 -8.51 10.32
CA ALA A 23 -0.48 -9.67 9.45
C ALA A 23 0.67 -10.65 9.73
N HIS A 24 1.87 -10.14 10.01
CA HIS A 24 3.00 -10.98 10.42
C HIS A 24 2.80 -11.62 11.79
N LEU A 25 2.31 -10.86 12.77
CA LEU A 25 2.23 -11.33 14.15
C LEU A 25 1.04 -12.26 14.40
N ALA A 26 -0.13 -11.93 13.85
CA ALA A 26 -1.37 -12.64 14.17
C ALA A 26 -1.83 -13.60 13.06
N ARG A 27 -1.26 -13.51 11.84
CA ARG A 27 -1.78 -14.17 10.61
C ARG A 27 -3.29 -13.97 10.40
N ALA A 28 -3.85 -12.91 10.99
CA ALA A 28 -5.28 -12.69 11.12
C ALA A 28 -5.80 -11.60 10.19
N VAL A 29 -4.96 -11.01 9.34
CA VAL A 29 -5.35 -9.97 8.39
C VAL A 29 -5.71 -10.63 7.07
N PRO A 30 -6.98 -10.58 6.63
CA PRO A 30 -7.38 -11.15 5.35
C PRO A 30 -6.68 -10.44 4.18
N PRO A 31 -6.22 -11.17 3.14
CA PRO A 31 -5.53 -10.59 2.00
C PRO A 31 -6.30 -9.47 1.27
N HIS A 32 -7.64 -9.56 1.24
CA HIS A 32 -8.50 -8.57 0.58
C HIS A 32 -8.41 -7.16 1.21
N LEU A 33 -7.99 -7.04 2.48
CA LEU A 33 -7.79 -5.73 3.10
C LEU A 33 -6.59 -5.00 2.48
N PHE A 34 -5.56 -5.73 2.08
CA PHE A 34 -4.43 -5.15 1.33
C PHE A 34 -4.83 -4.72 -0.07
N ASP A 35 -5.74 -5.45 -0.73
CA ASP A 35 -6.30 -5.04 -2.03
C ASP A 35 -7.11 -3.75 -1.92
N LEU A 36 -7.97 -3.65 -0.90
CA LEU A 36 -8.74 -2.44 -0.62
C LEU A 36 -7.81 -1.26 -0.32
N TYR A 37 -6.78 -1.47 0.50
CA TYR A 37 -5.84 -0.43 0.86
C TYR A 37 -4.98 0.01 -0.34
N HIS A 38 -4.54 -0.93 -1.18
CA HIS A 38 -3.83 -0.64 -2.42
C HIS A 38 -4.73 0.16 -3.37
N GLY A 39 -5.98 -0.28 -3.57
CA GLY A 39 -6.96 0.42 -4.39
C GLY A 39 -7.27 1.84 -3.91
N ALA A 40 -7.33 2.05 -2.59
CA ALA A 40 -7.57 3.35 -1.99
C ALA A 40 -6.35 4.29 -1.97
N THR A 41 -5.15 3.76 -2.24
CA THR A 41 -3.89 4.52 -2.22
C THR A 41 -3.24 4.54 -3.60
N LEU A 42 -2.39 3.56 -3.91
CA LEU A 42 -1.68 3.44 -5.18
C LEU A 42 -2.61 3.21 -6.39
N GLY A 43 -3.85 2.79 -6.16
CA GLY A 43 -4.87 2.65 -7.20
C GLY A 43 -5.68 3.93 -7.49
N ARG A 44 -5.48 5.01 -6.71
CA ARG A 44 -6.16 6.30 -6.89
C ARG A 44 -5.16 7.37 -7.26
N GLU A 45 -5.26 7.86 -8.49
CA GLU A 45 -4.35 8.86 -9.06
C GLU A 45 -4.27 10.13 -8.20
N GLU A 46 -5.40 10.62 -7.67
CA GLU A 46 -5.44 11.79 -6.79
C GLU A 46 -4.60 11.60 -5.51
N VAL A 47 -4.62 10.40 -4.93
CA VAL A 47 -3.86 10.06 -3.73
C VAL A 47 -2.38 9.93 -4.07
N LEU A 48 -2.07 9.31 -5.21
CA LEU A 48 -0.73 9.18 -5.73
C LEU A 48 -0.08 10.54 -5.95
N ALA A 49 -0.74 11.42 -6.71
CA ALA A 49 -0.28 12.77 -7.00
C ALA A 49 -0.15 13.63 -5.74
N PHE A 50 -1.05 13.46 -4.77
CA PHE A 50 -0.94 14.10 -3.45
C PHE A 50 0.31 13.61 -2.71
N MET A 51 0.54 12.30 -2.62
CA MET A 51 1.70 11.77 -1.90
C MET A 51 3.02 12.12 -2.60
N GLU A 52 3.06 12.12 -3.94
CA GLU A 52 4.23 12.56 -4.71
C GLU A 52 4.57 14.02 -4.46
N ARG A 53 3.55 14.89 -4.37
CA ARG A 53 3.78 16.32 -4.12
C ARG A 53 4.15 16.60 -2.66
N GLU A 54 3.45 16.00 -1.72
CA GLU A 54 3.53 16.38 -0.31
C GLU A 54 4.60 15.60 0.47
N ASN A 55 4.83 14.32 0.14
CA ASN A 55 5.80 13.48 0.84
C ASN A 55 6.24 12.26 -0.01
N PRO A 56 7.16 12.45 -0.97
CA PRO A 56 7.69 11.37 -1.82
C PRO A 56 8.30 10.22 -1.01
N ALA A 57 8.88 10.51 0.16
CA ALA A 57 9.46 9.50 1.04
C ALA A 57 8.37 8.58 1.64
N ALA A 58 7.23 9.12 2.04
CA ALA A 58 6.09 8.32 2.50
C ALA A 58 5.52 7.45 1.37
N LEU A 59 5.48 7.96 0.13
CA LEU A 59 5.09 7.15 -1.02
C LEU A 59 6.07 6.01 -1.29
N ALA A 60 7.37 6.26 -1.21
CA ALA A 60 8.40 5.24 -1.35
C ALA A 60 8.27 4.16 -0.26
N ALA A 61 8.02 4.56 0.99
CA ALA A 61 7.76 3.66 2.10
C ALA A 61 6.50 2.80 1.87
N LEU A 62 5.40 3.41 1.40
CA LEU A 62 4.16 2.71 1.07
C LEU A 62 4.39 1.64 -0.02
N ARG A 63 5.09 1.99 -1.10
CA ARG A 63 5.46 1.06 -2.18
C ARG A 63 6.35 -0.07 -1.67
N GLY A 64 7.36 0.26 -0.85
CA GLY A 64 8.27 -0.71 -0.24
C GLY A 64 7.52 -1.71 0.66
N ARG A 65 6.54 -1.24 1.43
CA ARG A 65 5.76 -2.12 2.30
C ARG A 65 4.91 -3.11 1.53
N PHE A 66 4.25 -2.66 0.46
CA PHE A 66 3.53 -3.55 -0.45
C PHE A 66 4.44 -4.58 -1.12
N ALA A 67 5.66 -4.19 -1.51
CA ALA A 67 6.65 -5.13 -2.03
C ALA A 67 7.07 -6.18 -0.98
N ALA A 68 7.29 -5.77 0.27
CA ALA A 68 7.60 -6.69 1.37
C ALA A 68 6.45 -7.67 1.66
N LEU A 69 5.19 -7.20 1.62
CA LEU A 69 4.02 -8.07 1.78
C LEU A 69 3.92 -9.13 0.68
N ARG A 70 4.22 -8.76 -0.58
CA ARG A 70 4.29 -9.73 -1.70
C ARG A 70 5.43 -10.73 -1.51
N ALA A 71 6.63 -10.26 -1.16
CA ALA A 71 7.78 -11.13 -0.95
C ALA A 71 7.58 -12.13 0.20
N ALA A 72 6.80 -11.76 1.21
CA ALA A 72 6.42 -12.64 2.31
C ALA A 72 5.25 -13.60 2.00
N GLY A 73 4.67 -13.55 0.79
CA GLY A 73 3.51 -14.35 0.40
C GLY A 73 2.21 -13.97 1.14
N LEU A 74 2.19 -12.80 1.80
CA LEU A 74 1.04 -12.35 2.60
C LEU A 74 -0.01 -11.61 1.77
N TRP A 75 0.37 -11.17 0.57
CA TRP A 75 -0.54 -10.49 -0.33
C TRP A 75 -0.18 -10.78 -1.78
N HIS A 76 -1.17 -11.23 -2.55
CA HIS A 76 -1.13 -11.32 -4.00
C HIS A 76 -2.34 -10.55 -4.53
N SER A 77 -2.11 -9.39 -5.15
CA SER A 77 -3.22 -8.62 -5.73
C SER A 77 -3.75 -9.32 -6.97
N GLN A 78 -5.06 -9.55 -7.04
CA GLN A 78 -5.70 -10.09 -8.23
C GLN A 78 -5.56 -9.16 -9.46
N ARG A 79 -5.40 -7.85 -9.25
CA ARG A 79 -5.11 -6.90 -10.32
C ARG A 79 -3.67 -7.00 -10.83
N ASN A 80 -2.72 -7.37 -9.97
CA ASN A 80 -1.33 -7.59 -10.37
C ASN A 80 -1.16 -8.92 -11.10
N ALA A 81 -1.97 -9.92 -10.76
CA ALA A 81 -2.00 -11.21 -11.46
C ALA A 81 -2.36 -11.07 -12.95
N LEU A 82 -3.26 -10.14 -13.30
CA LEU A 82 -3.55 -9.81 -14.70
C LEU A 82 -2.33 -9.18 -15.41
N SER A 83 -1.69 -8.18 -14.79
CA SER A 83 -0.52 -7.52 -15.39
C SER A 83 0.74 -8.39 -15.51
N GLU A 84 0.88 -9.41 -14.66
CA GLU A 84 1.99 -10.36 -14.70
C GLU A 84 1.73 -11.49 -15.71
N ALA A 85 0.47 -11.92 -15.86
CA ALA A 85 0.06 -12.87 -16.89
C ALA A 85 0.15 -12.29 -18.32
N GLU A 86 0.00 -10.98 -18.48
CA GLU A 86 0.17 -10.27 -19.77
C GLU A 86 1.65 -10.10 -20.19
N ARG A 87 2.61 -10.45 -19.34
CA ARG A 87 4.06 -10.38 -19.63
C ARG A 87 4.69 -11.73 -20.02
N LEU A 88 3.90 -12.79 -20.13
CA LEU A 88 4.29 -14.12 -20.63
C LEU A 88 3.70 -14.37 -22.02
#